data_AF-A0A4W2DRZ0-F1
#
_entry.id   AF-A0A4W2DRZ0-F1
#
_cell.length_a   1.000
_cell.length_b   1.000
_cell.length_c   1.000
_cell.angle_alpha   90.00
_cell.angle_beta   90.00
_cell.angle_gamma   90.00
#
_symmetry.space_group_name_H-M   'P 1'
#
loop_
_entity.id
_entity.type
_entity.pdbx_description
1 polymer ?
#
loop_
_entity_poly.entity_id
_entity_poly.type
_entity_poly.pdbx_seq_one_letter_code
_entity_poly.pdbx_strand_id
1 'polypeptide(L)'
;MPCVPTLLGERTEHTGVSGERRSPGMHRHYGTCFLAGKKWADSGERTEPVVAGMWHTVAMAASNMLLLDAESGPLRVYVEDLKPTPEGDLEILLQKRENHECVEKTLMAQKTEDPAVFTVNYHGERKISVPDTDYSSYTIFCMEGRCPPMRAA
;
A
#
# COMPACT_ATOMS: atom_id res chain seq x y z
N MET A 1 19.32 -3.28 5.91
CA MET A 1 18.73 -2.07 6.50
C MET A 1 17.32 -1.94 5.94
N PRO A 2 16.26 -2.15 6.74
CA PRO A 2 14.89 -1.89 6.28
C PRO A 2 14.73 -0.40 5.90
N CYS A 3 13.88 -0.08 4.92
CA CYS A 3 13.55 1.32 4.57
C CYS A 3 12.70 2.04 5.63
N VAL A 4 12.44 1.35 6.75
CA VAL A 4 11.70 1.81 7.92
C VAL A 4 12.62 1.66 9.13
N PRO A 5 12.65 2.61 10.08
CA PRO A 5 13.31 2.38 11.36
C PRO A 5 12.61 1.23 12.09
N THR A 6 13.37 0.19 12.44
CA THR A 6 12.89 -1.03 13.11
C THR A 6 12.18 -0.70 14.41
N LEU A 7 10.85 -0.79 14.45
CA LEU A 7 10.09 -0.87 15.69
C LEU A 7 9.43 -2.25 15.78
N LEU A 8 9.92 -3.02 16.76
CA LEU A 8 9.37 -4.24 17.36
C LEU A 8 9.55 -5.58 16.62
N GLY A 9 10.55 -6.33 17.11
CA GLY A 9 10.36 -7.65 17.72
C GLY A 9 9.73 -8.74 16.86
N GLU A 10 10.58 -9.60 16.31
CA GLU A 10 10.21 -10.87 15.68
C GLU A 10 9.31 -11.69 16.63
N ARG A 11 8.04 -11.85 16.24
CA ARG A 11 7.17 -12.88 16.80
C ARG A 11 6.96 -13.95 15.73
N THR A 12 7.40 -15.15 16.06
CA THR A 12 7.22 -16.39 15.30
C THR A 12 5.74 -16.64 15.02
N GLU A 13 5.38 -16.81 13.74
CA GLU A 13 4.03 -17.25 13.35
C GLU A 13 4.01 -18.74 13.02
N HIS A 14 3.02 -19.41 13.60
CA HIS A 14 2.69 -20.81 13.37
C HIS A 14 1.97 -20.98 12.02
N THR A 15 2.43 -21.95 11.23
CA THR A 15 1.81 -22.38 9.98
C THR A 15 0.45 -23.04 10.23
N GLY A 16 -0.63 -22.34 9.90
CA GLY A 16 -1.97 -22.91 9.72
C GLY A 16 -2.37 -22.85 8.25
N VAL A 17 -2.34 -23.99 7.55
CA VAL A 17 -2.82 -24.10 6.16
C VAL A 17 -4.30 -24.45 6.19
N SER A 18 -5.17 -23.49 5.88
CA SER A 18 -6.58 -23.76 5.56
C SER A 18 -6.72 -23.93 4.04
N GLY A 19 -7.15 -25.13 3.62
CA GLY A 19 -7.34 -25.46 2.21
C GLY A 19 -8.71 -25.03 1.69
N GLU A 20 -8.75 -24.14 0.70
CA GLU A 20 -9.99 -23.71 0.05
C GLU A 20 -10.14 -24.33 -1.36
N ARG A 21 -11.32 -24.90 -1.64
CA ARG A 21 -11.69 -25.56 -2.90
C ARG A 21 -11.81 -24.54 -4.04
N ARG A 22 -11.22 -24.87 -5.20
CA ARG A 22 -11.21 -24.04 -6.42
C ARG A 22 -12.47 -24.24 -7.27
N SER A 23 -13.17 -23.15 -7.61
CA SER A 23 -14.09 -23.09 -8.75
C SER A 23 -13.37 -22.53 -9.98
N PRO A 24 -13.56 -23.07 -11.21
CA PRO A 24 -12.92 -22.57 -12.41
C PRO A 24 -13.72 -21.41 -13.02
N GLY A 25 -13.07 -20.27 -13.26
CA GLY A 25 -13.64 -19.17 -14.07
C GLY A 25 -13.45 -17.74 -13.54
N MET A 26 -12.94 -17.54 -12.32
CA MET A 26 -12.71 -16.19 -11.79
C MET A 26 -11.28 -15.74 -12.12
N HIS A 27 -11.11 -14.61 -12.83
CA HIS A 27 -9.84 -13.90 -12.83
C HIS A 27 -9.47 -13.61 -11.38
N ARG A 28 -8.38 -14.19 -10.87
CA ARG A 28 -7.95 -13.92 -9.49
C ARG A 28 -7.56 -12.46 -9.39
N HIS A 29 -8.36 -11.67 -8.68
CA HIS A 29 -7.97 -10.36 -8.22
C HIS A 29 -6.92 -10.57 -7.13
N TYR A 30 -5.68 -10.19 -7.42
CA TYR A 30 -4.62 -10.20 -6.42
C TYR A 30 -4.63 -8.85 -5.72
N GLY A 31 -5.02 -8.86 -4.45
CA GLY A 31 -4.95 -7.70 -3.57
C GLY A 31 -3.66 -7.72 -2.73
N THR A 32 -3.06 -6.55 -2.58
CA THR A 32 -2.05 -6.25 -1.56
C THR A 32 -2.54 -5.08 -0.73
N CYS A 33 -2.67 -5.26 0.58
CA CYS A 33 -3.14 -4.22 1.49
C CYS A 33 -2.03 -3.73 2.40
N PHE A 34 -2.07 -2.45 2.75
CA PHE A 34 -1.14 -1.74 3.59
C PHE A 34 -1.93 -1.08 4.73
N LEU A 35 -1.52 -1.32 5.97
CA LEU A 35 -1.96 -0.55 7.12
C LEU A 35 -0.91 0.54 7.37
N ALA A 36 -1.32 1.79 7.37
CA ALA A 36 -0.46 2.92 7.69
C ALA A 36 -0.99 3.69 8.89
N GLY A 37 -0.10 4.05 9.81
CA GLY A 37 -0.37 4.92 10.97
C GLY A 37 0.16 6.33 10.76
N LYS A 38 -0.55 7.36 11.20
CA LYS A 38 -0.15 8.76 10.99
C LYS A 38 1.09 9.08 11.82
N LYS A 39 2.08 9.75 11.22
CA LYS A 39 3.25 10.25 11.94
C LYS A 39 2.89 11.59 12.58
N TRP A 40 3.01 11.66 13.89
CA TRP A 40 2.61 12.81 14.69
C TRP A 40 3.51 14.02 14.39
N ALA A 41 3.01 14.93 13.56
CA ALA A 41 3.39 16.34 13.49
C ALA A 41 2.42 17.07 12.56
N ASP A 42 1.28 17.53 13.07
CA ASP A 42 0.96 18.93 12.82
C ASP A 42 -0.04 19.49 13.85
N SER A 43 0.37 20.61 14.44
CA SER A 43 -0.44 21.48 15.28
C SER A 43 -0.97 22.59 14.36
N GLY A 44 -2.06 22.32 13.64
CA GLY A 44 -2.68 23.25 12.68
C GLY A 44 -4.18 23.02 12.53
N GLU A 45 -4.92 24.11 12.32
CA GLU A 45 -6.38 24.25 12.28
C GLU A 45 -7.08 23.18 11.41
N ARG A 46 -8.09 22.52 11.98
CA ARG A 46 -8.90 21.47 11.34
C ARG A 46 -9.92 22.09 10.37
N THR A 47 -9.68 21.94 9.08
CA THR A 47 -10.74 21.99 8.06
C THR A 47 -10.81 20.63 7.38
N GLU A 48 -11.97 19.97 7.49
CA GLU A 48 -12.33 18.65 6.95
C GLU A 48 -11.41 17.46 7.35
N PRO A 49 -11.95 16.23 7.47
CA PRO A 49 -11.14 15.04 7.70
C PRO A 49 -10.35 14.69 6.43
N VAL A 50 -9.11 15.18 6.35
CA VAL A 50 -8.23 14.95 5.20
C VAL A 50 -7.09 14.01 5.60
N VAL A 51 -6.80 13.00 4.78
CA VAL A 51 -5.70 12.04 4.98
C VAL A 51 -4.30 12.66 4.82
N ALA A 52 -4.19 13.97 4.63
CA ALA A 52 -2.96 14.66 4.29
C ALA A 52 -1.86 14.53 5.36
N GLY A 53 -0.61 14.50 4.91
CA GLY A 53 0.58 14.54 5.76
C GLY A 53 1.27 13.19 5.92
N MET A 54 2.21 13.15 6.86
CA MET A 54 3.15 12.04 7.01
C MET A 54 2.49 10.78 7.59
N TRP A 55 2.82 9.62 7.02
CA TRP A 55 2.35 8.30 7.44
C TRP A 55 3.52 7.33 7.61
N HIS A 56 3.22 6.21 8.27
CA HIS A 56 4.16 5.12 8.48
C HIS A 56 3.47 3.78 8.20
N THR A 57 4.03 2.96 7.31
CA THR A 57 3.49 1.62 7.06
C THR A 57 3.78 0.70 8.24
N VAL A 58 2.72 0.18 8.87
CA VAL A 58 2.76 -0.69 10.05
C VAL A 58 2.74 -2.17 9.65
N ALA A 59 1.87 -2.52 8.70
CA ALA A 59 1.70 -3.91 8.26
C ALA A 59 1.34 -3.98 6.77
N MET A 60 1.65 -5.11 6.14
CA MET A 60 1.29 -5.41 4.76
C MET A 60 0.75 -6.84 4.66
N ALA A 61 -0.22 -7.06 3.79
CA ALA A 61 -0.75 -8.38 3.48
C ALA A 61 -0.91 -8.52 1.97
N ALA A 62 -0.61 -9.69 1.41
CA ALA A 62 -0.81 -9.95 0.00
C ALA A 62 -1.40 -11.34 -0.23
N SER A 63 -2.36 -11.41 -1.17
CA SER A 63 -2.90 -12.68 -1.67
C SER A 63 -1.88 -13.53 -2.45
N ASN A 64 -0.83 -12.89 -2.98
CA ASN A 64 0.34 -13.54 -3.55
C ASN A 64 1.60 -13.03 -2.83
N MET A 65 2.18 -13.88 -1.99
CA MET A 65 3.34 -13.52 -1.14
C MET A 65 4.55 -13.06 -1.95
N LEU A 66 4.71 -13.50 -3.21
CA LEU A 66 5.80 -13.09 -4.10
C LEU A 66 5.82 -11.57 -4.38
N LEU A 67 4.72 -10.87 -4.08
CA LEU A 67 4.64 -9.41 -4.17
C LEU A 67 5.40 -8.70 -3.03
N LEU A 68 5.63 -9.39 -1.90
CA LEU A 68 6.18 -8.85 -0.65
C LEU A 68 7.41 -9.62 -0.10
N ASP A 69 7.61 -10.88 -0.49
CA ASP A 69 8.61 -11.78 0.13
C ASP A 69 10.05 -11.26 0.02
N ALA A 70 10.43 -10.76 -1.16
CA ALA A 70 11.75 -10.18 -1.38
C ALA A 70 11.82 -8.75 -0.80
N GLU A 71 13.00 -8.34 -0.28
CA GLU A 71 13.22 -6.94 0.12
C GLU A 71 12.91 -5.96 -1.02
N SER A 72 13.22 -6.34 -2.26
CA SER A 72 12.94 -5.62 -3.51
C SER A 72 11.62 -6.05 -4.17
N GLY A 73 10.73 -6.70 -3.41
CA GLY A 73 9.42 -7.16 -3.88
C GLY A 73 8.66 -6.05 -4.60
N PRO A 74 7.92 -6.37 -5.67
CA PRO A 74 7.35 -5.36 -6.56
C PRO A 74 6.41 -4.38 -5.83
N LEU A 75 5.67 -4.87 -4.81
CA LEU A 75 4.76 -4.09 -4.00
C LEU A 75 5.22 -3.95 -2.54
N ARG A 76 6.47 -4.33 -2.22
CA ARG A 76 7.06 -4.08 -0.89
C ARG A 76 7.51 -2.62 -0.80
N VAL A 77 6.53 -1.74 -0.60
CA VAL A 77 6.70 -0.28 -0.51
C VAL A 77 6.23 0.24 0.83
N TYR A 78 6.76 1.38 1.24
CA TYR A 78 6.44 2.01 2.52
C TYR A 78 5.93 3.42 2.26
N VAL A 79 4.68 3.69 2.61
CA VAL A 79 4.07 5.02 2.51
C VAL A 79 4.76 5.98 3.48
N GLU A 80 5.12 7.16 3.00
CA GLU A 80 5.73 8.24 3.78
C GLU A 80 4.84 9.46 3.91
N ASP A 81 4.20 9.89 2.83
CA ASP A 81 3.40 11.11 2.80
C ASP A 81 2.21 10.94 1.84
N LEU A 82 1.08 11.51 2.23
CA LEU A 82 -0.14 11.54 1.43
C LEU A 82 -0.52 12.99 1.18
N LYS A 83 -0.67 13.37 -0.08
CA LYS A 83 -0.99 14.75 -0.48
C LYS A 83 -2.18 14.75 -1.43
N PRO A 84 -3.40 14.95 -0.90
CA PRO A 84 -4.58 15.16 -1.72
C PRO A 84 -4.43 16.43 -2.57
N THR A 85 -4.90 16.38 -3.82
CA THR A 85 -4.90 17.53 -4.72
C THR A 85 -6.25 18.27 -4.68
N PRO A 86 -6.31 19.55 -5.08
CA PRO A 86 -7.57 20.28 -5.20
C PRO A 86 -8.57 19.61 -6.16
N GLU A 87 -8.07 18.89 -7.16
CA GLU A 87 -8.89 18.15 -8.13
C GLU A 87 -9.46 16.86 -7.54
N GLY A 88 -8.99 16.42 -6.37
CA GLY A 88 -9.42 15.21 -5.67
C GLY A 88 -8.55 13.98 -5.92
N ASP A 89 -7.45 14.12 -6.67
CA ASP A 89 -6.44 13.08 -6.82
C ASP A 89 -5.60 12.96 -5.54
N LEU A 90 -4.76 11.93 -5.45
CA LEU A 90 -3.90 11.67 -4.31
C LEU A 90 -2.46 11.41 -4.78
N GLU A 91 -1.55 12.30 -4.44
CA GLU A 91 -0.11 12.05 -4.56
C GLU A 91 0.34 11.23 -3.34
N ILE A 92 0.99 10.10 -3.60
CA ILE A 92 1.49 9.17 -2.58
C ILE A 92 3.01 9.13 -2.70
N LEU A 93 3.69 9.58 -1.65
CA LEU A 93 5.13 9.42 -1.51
C LEU A 93 5.43 8.10 -0.82
N LEU A 94 6.32 7.30 -1.41
CA LEU A 94 6.71 6.01 -0.86
C LEU A 94 8.21 5.76 -0.97
N GLN A 95 8.72 4.93 -0.07
CA GLN A 95 10.05 4.35 -0.16
C GLN A 95 9.97 2.94 -0.72
N LYS A 96 10.89 2.62 -1.63
CA LYS A 96 11.07 1.28 -2.15
C LYS A 96 12.53 0.88 -2.10
N ARG A 97 12.78 -0.38 -1.78
CA ARG A 97 14.14 -0.93 -1.84
C ARG A 97 14.48 -1.35 -3.27
N GLU A 98 15.46 -0.68 -3.86
CA GLU A 98 15.99 -0.96 -5.19
C GLU A 98 17.52 -1.01 -5.11
N ASN A 99 18.15 -2.05 -5.67
CA ASN A 99 19.61 -2.22 -5.66
C ASN A 99 20.26 -2.04 -4.27
N HIS A 100 19.62 -2.55 -3.21
CA HIS A 100 20.03 -2.43 -1.80
C HIS A 100 19.94 -1.03 -1.17
N GLU A 101 19.44 -0.04 -1.91
CA GLU A 101 19.18 1.32 -1.44
C GLU A 101 17.69 1.57 -1.27
N CYS A 102 17.33 2.54 -0.43
CA CYS A 102 15.95 3.02 -0.31
C CYS A 102 15.79 4.22 -1.23
N VAL A 103 14.90 4.08 -2.20
CA VAL A 103 14.65 5.06 -3.23
C VAL A 103 13.22 5.57 -3.05
N GLU A 104 13.09 6.88 -2.97
CA GLU A 104 11.80 7.56 -2.96
C GLU A 104 11.12 7.44 -4.33
N LYS A 105 9.82 7.18 -4.32
CA LYS A 105 8.97 7.21 -5.51
C LYS A 105 7.71 8.01 -5.19
N THR A 106 7.21 8.70 -6.20
CA THR A 106 5.93 9.39 -6.15
C THR A 106 4.95 8.67 -7.06
N LEU A 107 3.78 8.32 -6.53
CA LEU A 107 2.66 7.80 -7.31
C LEU A 107 1.54 8.84 -7.36
N MET A 108 0.96 9.03 -8.54
CA MET A 108 -0.26 9.82 -8.69
C MET A 108 -1.45 8.86 -8.80
N ALA A 109 -2.26 8.81 -7.75
CA ALA A 109 -3.51 8.06 -7.71
C ALA A 109 -4.67 8.97 -8.12
N GLN A 110 -5.23 8.70 -9.29
CA GLN A 110 -6.30 9.50 -9.88
C GLN A 110 -7.63 9.15 -9.24
N LYS A 111 -8.45 10.14 -8.92
CA LYS A 111 -9.79 9.92 -8.39
C LYS A 111 -10.66 9.15 -9.37
N THR A 112 -11.63 8.43 -8.84
CA THR A 112 -12.71 7.85 -9.64
C THR A 112 -14.06 8.45 -9.24
N GLU A 113 -15.15 7.95 -9.83
CA GLU A 113 -16.51 8.31 -9.41
C GLU A 113 -16.80 7.88 -7.96
N ASP A 114 -16.13 6.81 -7.50
CA ASP A 114 -16.17 6.38 -6.10
C ASP A 114 -15.03 7.07 -5.31
N PRO A 115 -15.35 7.91 -4.30
CA PRO A 115 -14.35 8.65 -3.54
C PRO A 115 -13.42 7.75 -2.70
N ALA A 116 -13.79 6.49 -2.47
CA ALA A 116 -12.94 5.52 -1.77
C ALA A 116 -12.05 4.72 -2.74
N VAL A 117 -12.12 4.96 -4.05
CA VAL A 117 -11.37 4.23 -5.08
C VAL A 117 -10.59 5.19 -5.98
N PHE A 118 -9.32 4.86 -6.20
CA PHE A 118 -8.40 5.56 -7.06
C PHE A 118 -7.83 4.63 -8.13
N THR A 119 -7.43 5.18 -9.28
CA THR A 119 -6.65 4.47 -10.30
C THR A 119 -5.20 4.93 -10.26
N VAL A 120 -4.26 3.99 -10.34
CA VAL A 120 -2.83 4.29 -10.33
C VAL A 120 -2.11 3.47 -11.40
N ASN A 121 -1.12 4.07 -12.04
CA ASN A 121 -0.22 3.33 -12.93
C ASN A 121 1.06 2.95 -12.18
N TYR A 122 1.08 1.75 -11.60
CA TYR A 122 2.23 1.22 -10.88
C TYR A 122 2.39 -0.27 -11.20
N HIS A 123 3.40 -0.64 -11.99
CA HIS A 123 3.48 -1.99 -12.61
C HIS A 123 2.20 -2.35 -13.38
N GLY A 124 1.73 -1.41 -14.21
CA GLY A 124 0.46 -1.47 -14.93
C GLY A 124 -0.66 -0.70 -14.24
N GLU A 125 -1.80 -0.61 -14.90
CA GLU A 125 -3.02 -0.02 -14.33
C GLU A 125 -3.52 -0.87 -13.16
N ARG A 126 -3.71 -0.21 -12.02
CA ARG A 126 -4.18 -0.80 -10.76
C ARG A 126 -5.24 0.09 -10.13
N LYS A 127 -6.02 -0.51 -9.24
CA LYS A 127 -6.97 0.20 -8.38
C LYS A 127 -6.44 0.24 -6.97
N ILE A 128 -6.56 1.37 -6.31
CA ILE A 128 -6.36 1.51 -4.87
C ILE A 128 -7.73 1.75 -4.25
N SER A 129 -8.14 0.93 -3.28
CA SER A 129 -9.30 1.17 -2.45
C SER A 129 -8.89 1.54 -1.04
N VAL A 130 -9.71 2.36 -0.37
CA VAL A 130 -9.57 2.71 1.05
C VAL A 130 -10.69 2.02 1.83
N PRO A 131 -10.55 0.72 2.19
CA PRO A 131 -11.61 -0.02 2.86
C PRO A 131 -11.92 0.49 4.28
N ASP A 132 -10.94 1.08 4.98
CA ASP A 132 -11.13 1.60 6.33
C ASP A 132 -10.10 2.68 6.68
N THR A 133 -10.55 3.74 7.34
CA THR A 133 -9.72 4.87 7.77
C THR A 133 -10.46 5.75 8.78
N ASP A 134 -9.75 6.30 9.75
CA ASP A 134 -10.25 7.34 10.65
C ASP A 134 -9.69 8.73 10.32
N TYR A 135 -9.02 8.84 9.16
CA TYR A 135 -8.39 10.03 8.59
C TYR A 135 -7.27 10.66 9.42
N SER A 136 -7.02 10.17 10.63
CA SER A 136 -6.25 10.91 11.64
C SER A 136 -5.23 10.07 12.39
N SER A 137 -5.45 8.76 12.54
CA SER A 137 -4.55 7.86 13.22
C SER A 137 -4.14 6.67 12.35
N TYR A 138 -5.05 6.12 11.54
CA TYR A 138 -4.75 5.01 10.65
C TYR A 138 -5.52 5.09 9.33
N THR A 139 -4.98 4.38 8.34
CA THR A 139 -5.65 4.16 7.06
C THR A 139 -5.22 2.80 6.49
N ILE A 140 -6.16 2.08 5.90
CA ILE A 140 -5.91 0.85 5.17
C ILE A 140 -6.08 1.15 3.68
N PHE A 141 -5.07 0.82 2.89
CA PHE A 141 -5.12 0.89 1.43
C PHE A 141 -4.99 -0.51 0.87
N CYS A 142 -5.82 -0.89 -0.10
CA CYS A 142 -5.66 -2.13 -0.84
C CYS A 142 -5.43 -1.83 -2.32
N MET A 143 -4.31 -2.30 -2.83
CA MET A 143 -3.97 -2.23 -4.24
C MET A 143 -4.37 -3.54 -4.92
N GLU A 144 -5.24 -3.44 -5.91
CA GLU A 144 -5.67 -4.54 -6.76
C GLU A 144 -5.16 -4.34 -8.17
N GLY A 145 -4.71 -5.43 -8.78
CA GLY A 145 -4.37 -5.42 -10.19
C GLY A 145 -4.01 -6.79 -10.71
N ARG A 146 -3.71 -6.85 -12.00
CA ARG A 146 -3.15 -8.06 -12.57
C ARG A 146 -1.72 -8.23 -12.02
N CYS A 147 -1.38 -9.45 -11.64
CA CYS A 147 0.00 -9.79 -11.32
C CYS A 147 0.84 -9.47 -12.56
N PRO A 148 1.95 -8.71 -12.46
CA PRO A 148 2.90 -8.63 -13.56
C PRO A 148 3.29 -10.06 -13.95
N PRO A 149 3.34 -10.43 -15.24
CA PRO A 149 3.91 -11.70 -15.61
C PRO A 149 5.33 -11.73 -15.04
N MET A 150 5.65 -12.75 -14.22
CA MET A 150 7.04 -13.01 -13.88
C MET A 150 7.79 -13.11 -15.20
N ARG A 151 8.80 -12.26 -15.39
CA ARG A 151 9.75 -12.50 -16.47
C ARG A 151 10.32 -13.89 -16.24
N ALA A 152 10.05 -14.81 -17.16
CA ALA A 152 10.81 -16.04 -17.25
C ALA A 152 12.26 -15.63 -17.48
N ALA A 153 13.14 -16.05 -16.57
CA ALA A 153 14.58 -15.98 -16.77
C ALA A 153 14.99 -16.92 -17.91
#